data_AF-A0A183TZJ9-F1
#
_entry.id   AF-A0A183TZJ9-F1
#
_cell.length_a   1.000
_cell.length_b   1.000
_cell.length_c   1.000
_cell.angle_alpha   90.00
_cell.angle_beta   90.00
_cell.angle_gamma   90.00
#
_symmetry.space_group_name_H-M   'P 1'
#
loop_
_entity.id
_entity.type
_entity.pdbx_description
1 polymer ?
#
loop_
_entity_poly.entity_id
_entity_poly.type
_entity_poly.pdbx_seq_one_letter_code
_entity_poly.pdbx_strand_id
1 'polypeptide(L)'
;MERALQFEKVTNEFFLLVKDYLRRYYRPDSNEGYQKYGERELQLMDEFFKIKSEVNAALCDSVDTRAVIEKIRELIGLGNAYIVEMERQNTIPNCLLLRNIAAYMTWLLKIFGAIPQNVEIGFPIESSGPLSCLGGPSTSAEAVLMPYLLALADFREKVRNIAREHKVVGILQECDRLRDEVLPGLGVRLEDRSSQTCVKLVDRETLLREQQQKKAVEAAKQLEKERKLKEKKEKEAAKRIPPWEMFKRGEEATRYSKYDDKGIPTHSADGEEISKKQRKKLEKLYETQQRNYEQVHFEIFFASRISASKISIK
;
A
#
# COMPACT_ATOMS: atom_id res chain seq x y z
N MET A 1 -19.43 0.55 0.09
CA MET A 1 -18.60 1.45 -0.74
C MET A 1 -17.18 0.90 -0.90
N GLU A 2 -16.48 0.57 0.18
CA GLU A 2 -15.08 0.07 0.11
C GLU A 2 -14.89 -1.20 -0.75
N ARG A 3 -15.80 -2.20 -0.64
CA ARG A 3 -15.74 -3.42 -1.46
C ARG A 3 -15.86 -3.15 -2.98
N ALA A 4 -16.64 -2.15 -3.37
CA ALA A 4 -16.84 -1.78 -4.77
C ALA A 4 -15.59 -1.10 -5.32
N LEU A 5 -15.00 -0.17 -4.57
CA LEU A 5 -13.73 0.49 -4.93
C LEU A 5 -12.58 -0.52 -5.07
N GLN A 6 -12.52 -1.51 -4.17
CA GLN A 6 -11.54 -2.59 -4.27
C GLN A 6 -11.77 -3.46 -5.51
N PHE A 7 -13.02 -3.78 -5.84
CA PHE A 7 -13.34 -4.56 -7.04
C PHE A 7 -12.97 -3.81 -8.32
N GLU A 8 -13.33 -2.53 -8.41
CA GLU A 8 -12.97 -1.66 -9.53
C GLU A 8 -11.45 -1.61 -9.71
N LYS A 9 -10.71 -1.40 -8.62
CA LYS A 9 -9.24 -1.38 -8.63
C LYS A 9 -8.64 -2.69 -9.15
N VAL A 10 -9.07 -3.83 -8.62
CA VAL A 10 -8.57 -5.15 -9.02
C VAL A 10 -8.90 -5.44 -10.49
N THR A 11 -10.10 -5.08 -10.92
CA THR A 11 -10.57 -5.25 -12.30
C THR A 11 -9.79 -4.35 -13.27
N ASN A 12 -9.58 -3.08 -12.92
CA ASN A 12 -8.81 -2.14 -13.74
C ASN A 12 -7.34 -2.56 -13.87
N GLU A 13 -6.69 -2.96 -12.77
CA GLU A 13 -5.32 -3.46 -12.80
C GLU A 13 -5.16 -4.70 -13.71
N PHE A 14 -6.14 -5.61 -13.70
CA PHE A 14 -6.16 -6.76 -14.61
C PHE A 14 -6.30 -6.33 -16.08
N PHE A 15 -7.22 -5.41 -16.40
CA PHE A 15 -7.36 -4.89 -17.76
C PHE A 15 -6.11 -4.20 -18.27
N LEU A 16 -5.47 -3.37 -17.43
CA LEU A 16 -4.22 -2.69 -17.77
C LEU A 16 -3.08 -3.67 -18.04
N LEU A 17 -3.03 -4.75 -17.25
CA LEU A 17 -2.07 -5.83 -17.45
C LEU A 17 -2.32 -6.55 -18.78
N VAL A 18 -3.55 -6.96 -19.08
CA VAL A 18 -3.90 -7.61 -20.36
C VAL A 18 -3.58 -6.69 -21.55
N LYS A 19 -3.91 -5.39 -21.47
CA LYS A 19 -3.56 -4.40 -22.49
C LYS A 19 -2.05 -4.30 -22.72
N ASP A 20 -1.24 -4.37 -21.66
CA ASP A 20 0.22 -4.35 -21.77
C ASP A 20 0.76 -5.59 -22.52
N TYR A 21 0.26 -6.80 -22.22
CA TYR A 21 0.63 -8.00 -22.98
C TYR A 21 0.19 -7.93 -24.44
N LEU A 22 -1.03 -7.45 -24.71
CA LEU A 22 -1.53 -7.28 -26.07
C LEU A 22 -0.64 -6.34 -26.88
N ARG A 23 -0.26 -5.19 -26.31
CA ARG A 23 0.63 -4.25 -27.01
C ARG A 23 1.99 -4.84 -27.37
N ARG A 24 2.54 -5.72 -26.52
CA ARG A 24 3.90 -6.27 -26.70
C ARG A 24 3.94 -7.44 -27.66
N TYR A 25 3.00 -8.37 -27.50
CA TYR A 25 3.11 -9.70 -28.11
C TYR A 25 2.01 -9.97 -29.13
N TYR A 26 0.88 -9.27 -29.07
CA TYR A 26 -0.20 -9.49 -30.01
C TYR A 26 0.02 -8.69 -31.28
N ARG A 27 0.38 -9.40 -32.36
CA ARG A 27 0.49 -8.85 -33.71
C ARG A 27 -0.61 -9.46 -34.59
N PRO A 28 -1.70 -8.73 -34.87
CA PRO A 28 -2.80 -9.25 -35.69
C PRO A 28 -2.35 -9.52 -37.14
N ASP A 29 -1.32 -8.83 -37.61
CA ASP A 29 -0.80 -8.91 -38.98
C ASP A 29 0.24 -10.04 -39.20
N SER A 30 0.59 -10.80 -38.15
CA SER A 30 1.55 -11.89 -38.23
C SER A 30 0.95 -13.19 -37.69
N ASN A 31 1.22 -14.32 -38.36
CA ASN A 31 0.83 -15.65 -37.88
C ASN A 31 1.44 -15.99 -36.51
N GLU A 32 2.52 -15.31 -36.11
CA GLU A 32 3.13 -15.43 -34.77
C GLU A 32 2.21 -14.94 -33.65
N GLY A 33 1.20 -14.11 -33.97
CA GLY A 33 0.19 -13.64 -33.02
C GLY A 33 -0.82 -14.71 -32.59
N TYR A 34 -0.86 -15.85 -33.28
CA TYR A 34 -1.77 -16.97 -33.00
C TYR A 34 -0.98 -18.15 -32.43
N GLN A 35 -0.69 -18.08 -31.13
CA GLN A 35 -0.08 -19.19 -30.41
C GLN A 35 -1.04 -20.38 -30.32
N LYS A 36 -0.53 -21.59 -30.61
CA LYS A 36 -1.27 -22.84 -30.41
C LYS A 36 -1.58 -23.04 -28.93
N TYR A 37 -2.73 -23.61 -28.64
CA TYR A 37 -3.10 -23.97 -27.27
C TYR A 37 -2.29 -25.19 -26.83
N GLY A 38 -1.56 -25.06 -25.72
CA GLY A 38 -0.98 -26.17 -24.99
C GLY A 38 -1.99 -26.74 -23.98
N GLU A 39 -1.54 -27.72 -23.20
CA GLU A 39 -2.37 -28.36 -22.18
C GLU A 39 -2.85 -27.35 -21.13
N ARG A 40 -2.01 -26.38 -20.75
CA ARG A 40 -2.36 -25.37 -19.74
C ARG A 40 -3.39 -24.37 -20.27
N GLU A 41 -3.27 -23.94 -21.52
CA GLU A 41 -4.25 -23.04 -22.13
C GLU A 41 -5.60 -23.72 -22.32
N LEU A 42 -5.62 -25.01 -22.64
CA LEU A 42 -6.85 -25.80 -22.72
C LEU A 42 -7.54 -25.90 -21.36
N GLN A 43 -6.78 -26.16 -20.29
CA GLN A 43 -7.33 -26.15 -18.93
C GLN A 43 -7.93 -24.80 -18.56
N LEU A 44 -7.21 -23.70 -18.82
CA LEU A 44 -7.71 -22.35 -18.55
C LEU A 44 -8.97 -22.03 -19.37
N MET A 45 -9.03 -22.51 -20.61
CA MET A 45 -10.20 -22.37 -21.47
C MET A 45 -11.41 -23.13 -20.91
N ASP A 46 -11.22 -24.36 -20.43
CA ASP A 46 -12.28 -25.16 -19.79
C ASP A 46 -12.81 -24.49 -18.52
N GLU A 47 -11.89 -24.00 -17.66
CA GLU A 47 -12.25 -23.23 -16.46
C GLU A 47 -13.03 -21.96 -16.82
N PHE A 48 -12.59 -21.25 -17.87
CA PHE A 48 -13.29 -20.06 -18.36
C PHE A 48 -14.72 -20.38 -18.86
N PHE A 49 -14.92 -21.47 -19.60
CA PHE A 49 -16.25 -21.89 -20.04
C PHE A 49 -17.15 -22.33 -18.90
N LYS A 50 -16.58 -22.99 -17.88
CA LYS A 50 -17.30 -23.34 -16.66
C LYS A 50 -17.80 -22.09 -15.94
N ILE A 51 -16.93 -21.11 -15.71
CA ILE A 51 -17.30 -19.83 -15.09
C ILE A 51 -18.36 -19.12 -15.92
N LYS A 52 -18.23 -19.08 -17.25
CA LYS A 52 -19.24 -18.48 -18.15
C LYS A 52 -20.62 -19.13 -17.99
N SER A 53 -20.67 -20.45 -17.83
CA SER A 53 -21.91 -21.20 -17.61
C SER A 53 -22.53 -20.88 -16.25
N GLU A 54 -21.70 -20.81 -15.20
CA GLU A 54 -22.13 -20.42 -13.85
C GLU A 54 -22.63 -18.98 -13.79
N VAL A 55 -21.98 -18.05 -14.49
CA VAL A 55 -22.43 -16.65 -14.62
C VAL A 55 -23.78 -16.60 -15.35
N ASN A 56 -23.94 -17.36 -16.44
CA ASN A 56 -25.21 -17.42 -17.15
C ASN A 56 -26.34 -17.97 -16.25
N ALA A 57 -26.07 -19.04 -15.49
CA ALA A 57 -27.02 -19.59 -14.53
C ALA A 57 -27.40 -18.57 -13.45
N ALA A 58 -26.42 -17.84 -12.90
CA ALA A 58 -26.66 -16.80 -11.90
C ALA A 58 -27.43 -15.58 -12.46
N LEU A 59 -27.27 -15.27 -13.74
CA LEU A 59 -28.05 -14.21 -14.40
C LEU A 59 -29.49 -14.67 -14.70
N CYS A 60 -29.69 -15.93 -15.07
CA CYS A 60 -31.01 -16.50 -15.32
C CYS A 60 -31.80 -16.73 -14.03
N ASP A 61 -31.14 -17.06 -12.93
CA ASP A 61 -31.76 -17.21 -11.61
C ASP A 61 -31.74 -15.87 -10.85
N SER A 62 -32.86 -15.15 -10.92
CA SER A 62 -33.12 -13.95 -10.10
C SER A 62 -32.12 -12.79 -10.28
N VAL A 63 -31.29 -12.81 -11.33
CA VAL A 63 -30.26 -11.80 -11.63
C VAL A 63 -29.33 -11.58 -10.42
N ASP A 64 -28.70 -12.64 -9.94
CA ASP A 64 -27.76 -12.56 -8.81
C ASP A 64 -26.45 -11.86 -9.21
N THR A 65 -26.47 -10.53 -9.14
CA THR A 65 -25.30 -9.67 -9.41
C THR A 65 -24.13 -9.96 -8.49
N ARG A 66 -24.38 -10.42 -7.25
CA ARG A 66 -23.33 -10.69 -6.28
C ARG A 66 -22.55 -11.93 -6.69
N ALA A 67 -23.24 -13.01 -7.05
CA ALA A 67 -22.60 -14.22 -7.54
C ALA A 67 -21.77 -13.92 -8.81
N VAL A 68 -22.30 -13.13 -9.75
CA VAL A 68 -21.57 -12.75 -10.96
C VAL A 68 -20.30 -11.95 -10.65
N ILE A 69 -20.35 -11.01 -9.71
CA ILE A 69 -19.16 -10.23 -9.30
C ILE A 69 -18.09 -11.14 -8.69
N GLU A 70 -18.47 -12.11 -7.84
CA GLU A 70 -17.51 -13.08 -7.28
C GLU A 70 -16.91 -13.97 -8.37
N LYS A 71 -17.70 -14.36 -9.39
CA LYS A 71 -17.19 -15.11 -10.55
C LYS A 71 -16.25 -14.29 -11.43
N ILE A 72 -16.49 -12.98 -11.58
CA ILE A 72 -15.53 -12.08 -12.24
C ILE A 72 -14.22 -12.01 -11.45
N ARG A 73 -14.27 -11.99 -10.11
CA ARG A 73 -13.06 -12.02 -9.26
C ARG A 73 -12.29 -13.33 -9.42
N GLU A 74 -12.99 -14.46 -9.47
CA GLU A 74 -12.39 -15.77 -9.73
C GLU A 74 -11.67 -15.78 -11.07
N LEU A 75 -12.29 -15.24 -12.12
CA LEU A 75 -11.72 -15.13 -13.45
C LEU A 75 -10.45 -14.25 -13.51
N ILE A 76 -10.44 -13.12 -12.78
CA ILE A 76 -9.23 -12.29 -12.61
C ILE A 76 -8.13 -13.07 -11.91
N GLY A 77 -8.48 -13.86 -10.89
CA GLY A 77 -7.54 -14.73 -10.18
C GLY A 77 -6.88 -15.75 -11.10
N LEU A 78 -7.67 -16.47 -11.89
CA LEU A 78 -7.18 -17.45 -12.87
C LEU A 78 -6.28 -16.82 -13.92
N GLY A 79 -6.68 -15.67 -14.48
CA GLY A 79 -5.88 -14.95 -15.47
C GLY A 79 -4.52 -14.50 -14.91
N ASN A 80 -4.50 -13.93 -13.71
CA ASN A 80 -3.25 -13.52 -13.06
C ASN A 80 -2.36 -14.71 -12.70
N ALA A 81 -2.94 -15.81 -12.22
CA ALA A 81 -2.18 -17.03 -11.92
C ALA A 81 -1.51 -17.59 -13.19
N TYR A 82 -2.25 -17.67 -14.30
CA TYR A 82 -1.71 -18.08 -15.59
C TYR A 82 -0.54 -17.20 -16.04
N ILE A 83 -0.68 -15.88 -15.93
CA ILE A 83 0.37 -14.94 -16.31
C ILE A 83 1.63 -15.15 -15.47
N VAL A 84 1.49 -15.31 -14.15
CA VAL A 84 2.62 -15.55 -13.25
C VAL A 84 3.28 -16.92 -13.52
N GLU A 85 2.49 -17.95 -13.82
CA GLU A 85 2.99 -19.27 -14.20
C GLU A 85 3.83 -19.20 -15.48
N MET A 86 3.35 -18.49 -16.50
CA MET A 86 4.07 -18.31 -17.77
C MET A 86 5.34 -17.48 -17.59
N GLU A 87 5.30 -16.40 -16.79
CA GLU A 87 6.49 -15.63 -16.42
C GLU A 87 7.53 -16.50 -15.71
N ARG A 88 7.11 -17.41 -14.81
CA ARG A 88 8.01 -18.34 -14.12
C ARG A 88 8.69 -19.32 -15.08
N GLN A 89 8.01 -19.68 -16.17
CA GLN A 89 8.53 -20.56 -17.22
C GLN A 89 9.31 -19.80 -18.31
N ASN A 90 9.39 -18.46 -18.22
CA ASN A 90 9.94 -17.58 -19.27
C ASN A 90 9.25 -17.76 -20.64
N THR A 91 7.98 -18.16 -20.64
CA THR A 91 7.16 -18.32 -21.85
C THR A 91 6.22 -17.13 -22.00
N ILE A 92 5.94 -16.74 -23.24
CA ILE A 92 4.97 -15.68 -23.53
C ILE A 92 3.56 -16.25 -23.35
N PRO A 93 2.70 -15.66 -22.50
CA PRO A 93 1.33 -16.12 -22.31
C PRO A 93 0.49 -15.91 -23.58
N ASN A 94 -0.50 -16.78 -23.76
CA ASN A 94 -1.43 -16.68 -24.90
C ASN A 94 -2.30 -15.43 -24.79
N CYS A 95 -1.91 -14.41 -25.55
CA CYS A 95 -2.54 -13.10 -25.51
C CYS A 95 -3.99 -13.11 -26.00
N LEU A 96 -4.36 -14.03 -26.90
CA LEU A 96 -5.72 -14.15 -27.41
C LEU A 96 -6.68 -14.69 -26.34
N LEU A 97 -6.23 -15.67 -25.56
CA LEU A 97 -7.03 -16.19 -24.44
C LEU A 97 -7.27 -15.12 -23.38
N LEU A 98 -6.21 -14.39 -22.99
CA LEU A 98 -6.32 -13.25 -22.08
C LEU A 98 -7.24 -12.14 -22.62
N ARG A 99 -7.16 -11.85 -23.93
CA ARG A 99 -8.07 -10.92 -24.61
C ARG A 99 -9.52 -11.36 -24.50
N ASN A 100 -9.81 -12.64 -24.77
CA ASN A 100 -11.16 -13.18 -24.72
C ASN A 100 -11.76 -13.09 -23.31
N ILE A 101 -10.96 -13.41 -22.29
CA ILE A 101 -11.33 -13.26 -20.87
C ILE A 101 -11.66 -11.79 -20.56
N ALA A 102 -10.77 -10.86 -20.93
CA ALA A 102 -10.97 -9.43 -20.68
C ALA A 102 -12.15 -8.85 -21.46
N ALA A 103 -12.38 -9.29 -22.70
CA ALA A 103 -13.52 -8.88 -23.52
C ALA A 103 -14.84 -9.37 -22.92
N TYR A 104 -14.88 -10.61 -22.40
CA TYR A 104 -16.06 -11.14 -21.71
C TYR A 104 -16.37 -10.36 -20.42
N MET A 105 -15.36 -10.05 -19.61
CA MET A 105 -15.54 -9.21 -18.43
C MET A 105 -16.06 -7.81 -18.80
N THR A 106 -15.50 -7.21 -19.85
CA THR A 106 -15.95 -5.89 -20.34
C THR A 106 -17.41 -5.96 -20.83
N TRP A 107 -17.80 -7.04 -21.51
CA TRP A 107 -19.17 -7.28 -21.93
C TRP A 107 -20.14 -7.42 -20.74
N LEU A 108 -19.76 -8.13 -19.67
CA LEU A 108 -20.56 -8.20 -18.45
C LEU A 108 -20.75 -6.81 -17.81
N LEU A 109 -19.68 -6.01 -17.74
CA LEU A 109 -19.76 -4.64 -17.21
C LEU A 109 -20.63 -3.73 -18.08
N LYS A 110 -20.68 -3.94 -19.40
CA LYS A 110 -21.61 -3.27 -20.31
C LYS A 110 -23.06 -3.66 -20.05
N ILE A 111 -23.34 -4.94 -19.78
CA ILE A 111 -24.70 -5.41 -19.42
C ILE A 111 -25.18 -4.76 -18.12
N PHE A 112 -24.29 -4.66 -17.13
CA PHE A 112 -24.59 -3.99 -15.86
C PHE A 112 -24.66 -2.45 -15.98
N GLY A 113 -24.37 -1.87 -17.16
CA GLY A 113 -24.41 -0.43 -17.39
C GLY A 113 -23.25 0.35 -16.74
N ALA A 114 -22.17 -0.32 -16.36
CA ALA A 114 -21.00 0.30 -15.74
C ALA A 114 -20.01 0.91 -16.74
N ILE A 115 -20.05 0.49 -18.02
CA ILE A 115 -19.11 0.90 -19.07
C ILE A 115 -19.89 1.22 -20.36
N PRO A 116 -19.51 2.26 -21.12
CA PRO A 116 -20.14 2.57 -22.41
C PRO A 116 -19.82 1.53 -23.50
N GLN A 117 -20.71 1.41 -24.49
CA GLN A 117 -20.66 0.36 -25.51
C GLN A 117 -19.45 0.47 -26.46
N ASN A 118 -18.85 1.65 -26.59
CA ASN A 118 -17.75 1.96 -27.50
C ASN A 118 -16.36 1.47 -27.04
N VAL A 119 -16.25 0.83 -25.87
CA VAL A 119 -14.96 0.38 -25.34
C VAL A 119 -14.72 -1.09 -25.67
N GLU A 120 -13.59 -1.41 -26.30
CA GLU A 120 -13.24 -2.82 -26.59
C GLU A 120 -12.84 -3.59 -25.34
N ILE A 121 -11.92 -3.05 -24.52
CA ILE A 121 -11.39 -3.71 -23.33
C ILE A 121 -11.20 -2.70 -22.20
N GLY A 122 -11.77 -3.03 -21.03
CA GLY A 122 -11.56 -2.33 -19.78
C GLY A 122 -12.34 -1.03 -19.63
N PHE A 123 -11.90 -0.19 -18.70
CA PHE A 123 -12.53 1.10 -18.43
C PHE A 123 -12.03 2.17 -19.41
N PRO A 124 -12.90 3.06 -19.91
CA PRO A 124 -12.47 4.22 -20.67
C PRO A 124 -11.69 5.17 -19.76
N ILE A 125 -10.62 5.75 -20.29
CA ILE A 125 -9.92 6.85 -19.63
C ILE A 125 -10.74 8.10 -19.89
N GLU A 126 -11.38 8.65 -18.86
CA GLU A 126 -12.08 9.94 -18.98
C GLU A 126 -11.02 11.06 -19.08
N SER A 127 -10.60 11.34 -20.30
CA SER A 127 -9.76 12.49 -20.60
C SER A 127 -10.56 13.78 -20.36
N SER A 128 -10.43 14.37 -19.17
CA SER A 128 -10.81 15.76 -18.87
C SER A 128 -9.74 16.77 -19.35
N GLY A 129 -8.99 16.43 -20.41
CA GLY A 129 -7.98 17.28 -21.04
C GLY A 129 -8.42 17.79 -22.42
N PRO A 130 -7.67 18.72 -23.03
CA PRO A 130 -7.96 19.28 -24.36
C PRO A 130 -7.93 18.25 -25.50
N LEU A 131 -7.55 17.00 -25.23
CA LEU A 131 -7.63 15.87 -26.18
C LEU A 131 -9.03 15.22 -26.24
N SER A 132 -9.95 15.62 -25.34
CA SER A 132 -11.36 15.18 -25.32
C SER A 132 -12.14 15.58 -26.59
N CYS A 133 -11.69 16.63 -27.29
CA CYS A 133 -12.38 17.14 -28.48
C CYS A 133 -12.08 16.37 -29.78
N LEU A 134 -11.14 15.41 -29.78
CA LEU A 134 -10.83 14.58 -30.94
C LEU A 134 -11.74 13.35 -31.03
N GLY A 135 -13.06 13.56 -30.84
CA GLY A 135 -14.10 12.52 -30.81
C GLY A 135 -14.19 11.66 -32.07
N GLY A 136 -13.33 10.66 -32.17
CA GLY A 136 -13.34 9.60 -33.18
C GLY A 136 -13.39 8.21 -32.53
N PRO A 137 -14.16 7.25 -33.06
CA PRO A 137 -14.39 5.93 -32.45
C PRO A 137 -13.17 4.98 -32.47
N SER A 138 -12.02 5.42 -32.95
CA SER A 138 -10.91 4.52 -33.31
C SER A 138 -9.49 5.04 -33.05
N THR A 139 -9.33 6.24 -32.47
CA THR A 139 -8.00 6.76 -32.05
C THR A 139 -8.07 7.28 -30.62
N SER A 140 -8.15 6.35 -29.67
CA SER A 140 -8.01 6.66 -28.25
C SER A 140 -6.73 7.47 -28.01
N ALA A 141 -6.78 8.50 -27.16
CA ALA A 141 -5.59 9.27 -26.74
C ALA A 141 -4.42 8.37 -26.30
N GLU A 142 -4.75 7.19 -25.77
CA GLU A 142 -3.82 6.07 -25.52
C GLU A 142 -2.98 5.69 -26.74
N ALA A 143 -3.56 5.50 -27.93
CA ALA A 143 -2.83 5.10 -29.13
C ALA A 143 -1.81 6.15 -29.58
N VAL A 144 -2.11 7.43 -29.38
CA VAL A 144 -1.20 8.54 -29.73
C VAL A 144 -0.10 8.71 -28.69
N LEU A 145 -0.42 8.60 -27.40
CA LEU A 145 0.53 8.82 -26.30
C LEU A 145 1.46 7.62 -26.06
N MET A 146 0.98 6.40 -26.27
CA MET A 146 1.72 5.16 -25.99
C MET A 146 3.11 5.09 -26.62
N PRO A 147 3.36 5.40 -27.91
CA PRO A 147 4.71 5.33 -28.48
C PRO A 147 5.69 6.28 -27.78
N TYR A 148 5.25 7.48 -27.38
CA TYR A 148 6.07 8.42 -26.63
C TYR A 148 6.37 7.92 -25.21
N LEU A 149 5.38 7.33 -24.55
CA LEU A 149 5.54 6.79 -23.20
C LEU A 149 6.45 5.55 -23.18
N LEU A 150 6.37 4.69 -24.20
CA LEU A 150 7.27 3.56 -24.37
C LEU A 150 8.71 4.03 -24.61
N ALA A 151 8.92 4.99 -25.51
CA ALA A 151 10.25 5.58 -25.74
C ALA A 151 10.84 6.21 -24.47
N LEU A 152 10.01 6.88 -23.67
CA LEU A 152 10.41 7.46 -22.38
C LEU A 152 10.75 6.37 -21.34
N ALA A 153 9.97 5.29 -21.29
CA ALA A 153 10.24 4.15 -20.41
C ALA A 153 11.57 3.47 -20.76
N ASP A 154 11.81 3.19 -22.03
CA ASP A 154 13.06 2.61 -22.54
C ASP A 154 14.27 3.52 -22.25
N PHE A 155 14.11 4.83 -22.46
CA PHE A 155 15.14 5.82 -22.13
C PHE A 155 15.47 5.81 -20.63
N ARG A 156 14.45 5.86 -19.76
CA ARG A 156 14.62 5.81 -18.31
C ARG A 156 15.30 4.51 -17.87
N GLU A 157 14.92 3.38 -18.44
CA GLU A 157 15.50 2.08 -18.09
C GLU A 157 17.00 2.03 -18.42
N LYS A 158 17.39 2.50 -19.61
CA LYS A 158 18.81 2.61 -20.00
C LYS A 158 19.59 3.55 -19.08
N VAL A 159 19.05 4.74 -18.80
CA VAL A 159 19.68 5.72 -17.89
C VAL A 159 19.83 5.16 -16.48
N ARG A 160 18.81 4.45 -15.98
CA ARG A 160 18.84 3.81 -14.66
C ARG A 160 19.89 2.71 -14.57
N ASN A 161 20.05 1.90 -15.61
CA ASN A 161 21.05 0.84 -15.65
C ASN A 161 22.47 1.41 -15.61
N ILE A 162 22.75 2.46 -16.41
CA ILE A 162 24.03 3.19 -16.39
C ILE A 162 24.26 3.82 -15.01
N ALA A 163 23.24 4.43 -14.42
CA ALA A 163 23.35 5.05 -13.10
C ALA A 163 23.60 4.04 -11.97
N ARG A 164 23.05 2.81 -12.08
CA ARG A 164 23.33 1.71 -11.14
C ARG A 164 24.77 1.22 -11.27
N GLU A 165 25.26 1.06 -12.49
CA GLU A 165 26.63 0.63 -12.77
C GLU A 165 27.66 1.62 -12.20
N HIS A 166 27.45 2.91 -12.46
CA HIS A 166 28.32 3.99 -11.97
C HIS A 166 27.97 4.53 -10.57
N LYS A 167 26.96 3.95 -9.89
CA LYS A 167 26.45 4.36 -8.56
C LYS A 167 26.17 5.87 -8.44
N VAL A 168 25.64 6.49 -9.49
CA VAL A 168 25.32 7.92 -9.52
C VAL A 168 23.95 8.15 -8.87
N VAL A 169 23.97 8.50 -7.59
CA VAL A 169 22.74 8.66 -6.77
C VAL A 169 21.82 9.75 -7.31
N GLY A 170 22.35 10.88 -7.80
CA GLY A 170 21.53 11.99 -8.29
C GLY A 170 20.66 11.64 -9.51
N ILE A 171 21.18 10.84 -10.45
CA ILE A 171 20.42 10.40 -11.63
C ILE A 171 19.32 9.41 -11.22
N LEU A 172 19.60 8.54 -10.24
CA LEU A 172 18.58 7.62 -9.70
C LEU A 172 17.45 8.40 -9.02
N GLN A 173 17.77 9.44 -8.24
CA GLN A 173 16.78 10.31 -7.61
C GLN A 173 15.88 11.02 -8.63
N GLU A 174 16.45 11.54 -9.73
CA GLU A 174 15.63 12.14 -10.80
C GLU A 174 14.77 11.11 -11.55
N CYS A 175 15.28 9.88 -11.76
CA CYS A 175 14.48 8.80 -12.33
C CYS A 175 13.31 8.37 -11.45
N ASP A 176 13.49 8.42 -10.12
CA ASP A 176 12.45 8.11 -9.13
C ASP A 176 11.45 9.28 -9.02
N ARG A 177 11.92 10.53 -9.06
CA ARG A 177 11.07 11.73 -9.12
C ARG A 177 10.16 11.73 -10.35
N LEU A 178 10.70 11.40 -11.53
CA LEU A 178 9.90 11.27 -12.76
C LEU A 178 8.82 10.20 -12.61
N ARG A 179 9.15 9.05 -11.99
CA ARG A 179 8.25 7.92 -11.80
C ARG A 179 7.14 8.19 -10.78
N ASP A 180 7.48 8.77 -9.64
CA ASP A 180 6.59 8.80 -8.46
C ASP A 180 5.87 10.14 -8.28
N GLU A 181 6.39 11.22 -8.86
CA GLU A 181 5.83 12.57 -8.74
C GLU A 181 5.25 13.10 -10.06
N VAL A 182 6.05 13.08 -11.13
CA VAL A 182 5.70 13.75 -12.40
C VAL A 182 4.69 12.93 -13.20
N LEU A 183 5.00 11.67 -13.51
CA LEU A 183 4.17 10.83 -14.35
C LEU A 183 2.79 10.53 -13.73
N PRO A 184 2.65 10.29 -12.40
CA PRO A 184 1.34 10.13 -11.79
C PRO A 184 0.49 11.40 -11.88
N GLY A 185 1.12 12.58 -11.84
CA GLY A 185 0.44 13.86 -12.10
C GLY A 185 -0.12 13.96 -13.53
N LEU A 186 0.45 13.23 -14.48
CA LEU A 186 0.00 13.17 -15.87
C LEU A 186 -0.94 11.99 -16.17
N GLY A 187 -1.32 11.18 -15.16
CA GLY A 187 -2.15 9.99 -15.38
C GLY A 187 -1.37 8.79 -15.93
N VAL A 188 -0.05 8.75 -15.74
CA VAL A 188 0.82 7.67 -16.21
C VAL A 188 1.47 6.99 -15.01
N ARG A 189 1.36 5.67 -14.93
CA ARG A 189 2.02 4.84 -13.91
C ARG A 189 3.05 3.92 -14.57
N LEU A 190 4.29 4.02 -14.12
CA LEU A 190 5.37 3.12 -14.53
C LEU A 190 5.63 2.05 -13.47
N GLU A 191 5.53 0.78 -13.86
CA GLU A 191 5.83 -0.37 -13.01
C GLU A 191 7.07 -1.07 -13.54
N ASP A 192 8.18 -1.00 -12.80
CA ASP A 192 9.37 -1.78 -13.11
C ASP A 192 9.12 -3.25 -12.70
N ARG A 193 9.00 -4.16 -13.66
CA ARG A 193 9.06 -5.62 -13.43
C ARG A 193 10.51 -6.11 -13.53
N SER A 194 10.75 -7.33 -13.08
CA SER A 194 12.08 -7.97 -13.02
C SER A 194 12.84 -7.94 -14.35
N SER A 195 12.13 -7.94 -15.47
CA SER A 195 12.72 -7.90 -16.81
C SER A 195 12.54 -6.56 -17.54
N GLN A 196 11.46 -5.79 -17.28
CA GLN A 196 11.08 -4.64 -18.13
C GLN A 196 10.16 -3.63 -17.42
N THR A 197 10.14 -2.39 -17.92
CA THR A 197 9.21 -1.34 -17.48
C THR A 197 7.82 -1.50 -18.13
N CYS A 198 6.74 -1.51 -17.34
CA CYS A 198 5.34 -1.53 -17.80
C CYS A 198 4.71 -0.14 -17.70
N VAL A 199 4.13 0.33 -18.80
CA VAL A 199 3.41 1.61 -18.88
C VAL A 199 1.91 1.36 -18.72
N LYS A 200 1.32 1.92 -17.67
CA LYS A 200 -0.13 1.89 -17.42
C LYS A 200 -0.68 3.32 -17.45
N LEU A 201 -1.71 3.54 -18.25
CA LEU A 201 -2.48 4.80 -18.24
C LEU A 201 -3.62 4.66 -17.23
N VAL A 202 -3.72 5.62 -16.33
CA VAL A 202 -4.71 5.63 -15.24
C VAL A 202 -5.21 7.05 -15.06
N ASP A 203 -6.50 7.24 -14.76
CA ASP A 203 -7.04 8.58 -14.58
C ASP A 203 -6.31 9.36 -13.48
N ARG A 204 -5.93 10.60 -13.81
CA ARG A 204 -5.17 11.50 -12.94
C ARG A 204 -5.82 11.67 -11.56
N GLU A 205 -7.14 11.77 -11.50
CA GLU A 205 -7.87 11.95 -10.24
C GLU A 205 -7.77 10.75 -9.32
N THR A 206 -7.82 9.54 -9.87
CA THR A 206 -7.66 8.29 -9.10
C THR A 206 -6.24 8.19 -8.54
N LEU A 207 -5.21 8.53 -9.32
CA LEU A 207 -3.83 8.51 -8.87
C LEU A 207 -3.55 9.55 -7.78
N LEU A 208 -4.08 10.77 -7.92
CA LEU A 208 -3.94 11.81 -6.90
C LEU A 208 -4.63 11.42 -5.60
N ARG A 209 -5.84 10.85 -5.66
CA ARG A 209 -6.58 10.38 -4.48
C ARG A 209 -5.84 9.22 -3.79
N GLU A 210 -5.30 8.27 -4.55
CA GLU A 210 -4.46 7.21 -4.01
C GLU A 210 -3.16 7.72 -3.40
N GLN A 211 -2.50 8.71 -4.02
CA GLN A 211 -1.27 9.28 -3.51
C GLN A 211 -1.53 10.06 -2.19
N GLN A 212 -2.62 10.81 -2.11
CA GLN A 212 -3.05 11.49 -0.90
C GLN A 212 -3.40 10.50 0.22
N GLN A 213 -4.12 9.43 -0.09
CA GLN A 213 -4.41 8.38 0.88
C GLN A 213 -3.14 7.68 1.37
N LYS A 214 -2.21 7.34 0.47
CA LYS A 214 -0.92 6.76 0.85
C LYS A 214 -0.10 7.70 1.73
N LYS A 215 0.00 8.98 1.36
CA LYS A 215 0.68 10.01 2.17
C LYS A 215 0.03 10.17 3.55
N ALA A 216 -1.31 10.16 3.62
CA ALA A 216 -2.03 10.25 4.89
C ALA A 216 -1.79 9.01 5.78
N VAL A 217 -1.80 7.80 5.20
CA VAL A 217 -1.52 6.56 5.94
C VAL A 217 -0.06 6.53 6.41
N GLU A 218 0.89 6.97 5.58
CA GLU A 218 2.29 7.02 5.94
C GLU A 218 2.57 8.08 7.03
N ALA A 219 1.98 9.27 6.90
CA ALA A 219 2.03 10.31 7.93
C ALA A 219 1.40 9.84 9.24
N ALA A 220 0.26 9.14 9.19
CA ALA A 220 -0.37 8.56 10.37
C ALA A 220 0.53 7.51 11.04
N LYS A 221 1.19 6.65 10.25
CA LYS A 221 2.17 5.68 10.76
C LYS A 221 3.39 6.36 11.38
N GLN A 222 3.88 7.44 10.79
CA GLN A 222 5.01 8.21 11.34
C GLN A 222 4.61 8.89 12.65
N LEU A 223 3.47 9.56 12.69
CA LEU A 223 2.92 10.18 13.90
C LEU A 223 2.68 9.16 15.01
N GLU A 224 2.17 7.97 14.68
CA GLU A 224 1.98 6.90 15.67
C GLU A 224 3.31 6.38 16.22
N LYS A 225 4.33 6.20 15.35
CA LYS A 225 5.69 5.82 15.77
C LYS A 225 6.31 6.89 16.69
N GLU A 226 6.17 8.16 16.34
CA GLU A 226 6.68 9.26 17.16
C GLU A 226 5.95 9.36 18.50
N ARG A 227 4.63 9.19 18.52
CA ARG A 227 3.83 9.18 19.75
C ARG A 227 4.25 8.03 20.67
N LYS A 228 4.40 6.82 20.13
CA LYS A 228 4.88 5.65 20.90
C LYS A 228 6.30 5.87 21.43
N LEU A 229 7.18 6.52 20.67
CA LEU A 229 8.54 6.82 21.12
C LEU A 229 8.55 7.88 22.23
N LYS A 230 7.73 8.94 22.12
CA LYS A 230 7.56 9.94 23.17
C LYS A 230 6.99 9.34 24.45
N GLU A 231 5.92 8.56 24.34
CA GLU A 231 5.30 7.87 25.49
C GLU A 231 6.27 6.89 26.18
N LYS A 232 7.10 6.18 25.40
CA LYS A 232 8.14 5.31 25.96
C LYS A 232 9.20 6.11 26.71
N LYS A 233 9.68 7.22 26.13
CA LYS A 233 10.67 8.10 26.78
C LYS A 233 10.11 8.74 28.05
N GLU A 234 8.85 9.16 28.07
CA GLU A 234 8.18 9.73 29.24
C GLU A 234 8.00 8.69 30.35
N LYS A 235 7.58 7.45 30.01
CA LYS A 235 7.50 6.34 30.97
C LYS A 235 8.87 5.95 31.54
N GLU A 236 9.91 5.96 30.72
CA GLU A 236 11.29 5.71 31.17
C GLU A 236 11.82 6.84 32.04
N ALA A 237 11.53 8.10 31.71
CA ALA A 237 11.88 9.26 32.53
C ALA A 237 11.14 9.27 33.87
N ALA A 238 9.86 8.91 33.89
CA ALA A 238 9.06 8.82 35.12
C ALA A 238 9.62 7.78 36.10
N LYS A 239 10.15 6.66 35.60
CA LYS A 239 10.81 5.62 36.44
C LYS A 239 12.16 6.06 37.01
N ARG A 240 12.79 7.10 36.45
CA ARG A 240 14.06 7.69 36.95
C ARG A 240 13.84 8.73 38.04
N ILE A 241 12.59 9.11 38.33
CA ILE A 241 12.30 10.09 39.37
C ILE A 241 12.49 9.42 40.74
N PRO A 242 13.29 10.02 41.64
CA PRO A 242 13.48 9.48 42.98
C PRO A 242 12.16 9.40 43.75
N PRO A 243 11.90 8.32 44.51
CA PRO A 243 10.63 8.14 45.24
C PRO A 243 10.31 9.28 46.20
N TRP A 244 11.32 9.86 46.85
CA TRP A 244 11.18 10.98 47.80
C TRP A 244 10.89 12.34 47.13
N GLU A 245 11.04 12.44 45.80
CA GLU A 245 10.74 13.64 45.01
C GLU A 245 9.46 13.50 44.16
N MET A 246 8.92 12.28 44.02
CA MET A 246 7.75 11.98 43.19
C MET A 246 6.54 12.84 43.57
N PHE A 247 6.26 12.98 44.87
CA PHE A 247 5.14 13.78 45.37
C PHE A 247 5.46 15.28 45.52
N LYS A 248 6.71 15.69 45.27
CA LYS A 248 7.21 17.07 45.44
C LYS A 248 7.42 17.79 44.10
N ARG A 249 7.17 17.14 42.97
CA ARG A 249 7.31 17.71 41.62
C ARG A 249 6.00 17.58 40.81
N GLY A 250 5.76 18.52 39.90
CA GLY A 250 4.62 18.48 38.96
C GLY A 250 3.27 18.77 39.61
N GLU A 251 2.18 18.28 39.01
CA GLU A 251 0.79 18.53 39.46
C GLU A 251 0.49 17.98 40.86
N GLU A 252 1.25 17.01 41.37
CA GLU A 252 1.05 16.46 42.72
C GLU A 252 1.58 17.39 43.81
N ALA A 253 2.57 18.24 43.53
CA ALA A 253 3.10 19.20 44.49
C ALA A 253 2.06 20.27 44.87
N THR A 254 1.16 20.62 43.93
CA THR A 254 0.06 21.56 44.17
C THR A 254 -1.06 20.94 45.02
N ARG A 255 -1.09 19.61 45.17
CA ARG A 255 -2.16 18.88 45.85
C ARG A 255 -1.87 18.60 47.34
N TYR A 256 -0.65 18.85 47.80
CA TYR A 256 -0.21 18.46 49.14
C TYR A 256 0.66 19.52 49.80
N SER A 257 0.33 19.88 51.04
CA SER A 257 0.95 21.00 51.77
C SER A 257 2.07 20.57 52.71
N LYS A 258 1.95 19.39 53.34
CA LYS A 258 2.95 18.85 54.28
C LYS A 258 3.32 17.41 53.94
N TYR A 259 4.56 17.04 54.22
CA TYR A 259 5.15 15.74 53.91
C TYR A 259 5.83 15.16 55.17
N ASP A 260 5.85 13.84 55.26
CA ASP A 260 6.55 13.07 56.31
C ASP A 260 8.05 12.93 56.00
N ASP A 261 8.85 12.39 56.92
CA ASP A 261 10.31 12.21 56.77
C ASP A 261 10.71 11.36 55.54
N LYS A 262 9.78 10.52 55.06
CA LYS A 262 9.93 9.68 53.87
C LYS A 262 9.48 10.37 52.57
N GLY A 263 9.04 11.63 52.63
CA GLY A 263 8.52 12.37 51.48
C GLY A 263 7.09 12.03 51.07
N ILE A 264 6.32 11.35 51.94
CA ILE A 264 4.91 10.98 51.70
C ILE A 264 4.00 12.14 52.17
N PRO A 265 3.00 12.57 51.38
CA PRO A 265 2.05 13.60 51.80
C PRO A 265 1.29 13.25 53.09
N THR A 266 1.20 14.20 54.02
CA THR A 266 0.42 14.09 55.27
C THR A 266 -0.82 14.98 55.28
N HIS A 267 -0.77 16.12 54.58
CA HIS A 267 -1.87 17.08 54.50
C HIS A 267 -2.19 17.42 53.03
N SER A 268 -3.47 17.58 52.73
CA SER A 268 -3.97 18.06 51.42
C SER A 268 -3.59 19.52 51.18
N ALA A 269 -3.82 20.04 49.97
CA ALA A 269 -3.61 21.44 49.60
C ALA A 269 -4.36 22.42 50.53
N ASP A 270 -5.55 22.03 50.99
CA ASP A 270 -6.41 22.81 51.90
C ASP A 270 -5.97 22.72 53.38
N GLY A 271 -4.89 21.99 53.67
CA GLY A 271 -4.37 21.82 55.04
C GLY A 271 -5.11 20.77 55.87
N GLU A 272 -6.04 20.00 55.30
CA GLU A 272 -6.70 18.89 55.98
C GLU A 272 -5.81 17.63 56.03
N GLU A 273 -5.89 16.88 57.13
CA GLU A 273 -5.18 15.61 57.28
C GLU A 273 -5.71 14.55 56.30
N ILE A 274 -4.80 13.91 55.57
CA ILE A 274 -5.15 12.89 54.58
C ILE A 274 -5.73 11.65 55.30
N SER A 275 -6.88 11.17 54.83
CA SER A 275 -7.55 9.99 55.41
C SER A 275 -6.65 8.75 55.40
N LYS A 276 -6.75 7.91 56.44
CA LYS A 276 -5.99 6.65 56.59
C LYS A 276 -6.06 5.73 55.36
N LYS A 277 -7.17 5.74 54.61
CA LYS A 277 -7.32 4.98 53.35
C LYS A 277 -6.49 5.58 52.21
N GLN A 278 -6.42 6.90 52.11
CA GLN A 278 -5.64 7.61 51.09
C GLN A 278 -4.14 7.54 51.40
N ARG A 279 -3.73 7.65 52.67
CA ARG A 279 -2.33 7.49 53.09
C ARG A 279 -1.77 6.10 52.72
N LYS A 280 -2.52 5.03 52.97
CA LYS A 280 -2.16 3.66 52.52
C LYS A 280 -2.04 3.51 50.99
N LYS A 281 -2.80 4.29 50.23
CA LYS A 281 -2.72 4.29 48.75
C LYS A 281 -1.44 5.00 48.28
N LEU A 282 -1.08 6.12 48.92
CA LEU A 282 0.15 6.87 48.65
C LEU A 282 1.40 6.07 49.06
N GLU A 283 1.37 5.36 50.18
CA GLU A 283 2.44 4.43 50.60
C GLU A 283 2.68 3.32 49.57
N LYS A 284 1.61 2.70 49.04
CA LYS A 284 1.74 1.68 47.97
C LYS A 284 2.32 2.24 46.67
N LEU A 285 1.97 3.48 46.30
CA LEU A 285 2.54 4.16 45.13
C LEU A 285 4.03 4.46 45.35
N TYR A 286 4.40 4.92 46.54
CA TYR A 286 5.79 5.14 46.94
C TYR A 286 6.64 3.87 46.85
N GLU A 287 6.17 2.75 47.43
CA GLU A 287 6.89 1.47 47.38
C GLU A 287 7.04 0.90 45.96
N THR A 288 6.05 1.14 45.11
CA THR A 288 6.09 0.72 43.70
C THR A 288 7.10 1.55 42.92
N GLN A 289 7.13 2.86 43.13
CA GLN A 289 8.12 3.75 42.52
C GLN A 289 9.53 3.45 43.03
N GLN A 290 9.69 3.12 44.32
CA GLN A 290 10.97 2.73 44.91
C GLN A 290 11.57 1.50 44.23
N ARG A 291 10.77 0.44 44.04
CA ARG A 291 11.22 -0.75 43.29
C ARG A 291 11.61 -0.43 41.86
N ASN A 292 10.82 0.40 41.17
CA ASN A 292 11.12 0.82 39.80
C ASN A 292 12.43 1.64 39.72
N TYR A 293 12.64 2.56 40.65
CA TYR A 293 13.84 3.41 40.71
C TYR A 293 15.09 2.58 41.02
N GLU A 294 15.02 1.67 42.00
CA GLU A 294 16.11 0.75 42.34
C GLU A 294 16.49 -0.14 41.15
N GLN A 295 15.51 -0.68 40.43
CA GLN A 295 15.74 -1.50 39.25
C GLN A 295 16.42 -0.71 38.11
N VAL A 296 15.94 0.50 37.82
CA VAL A 296 16.54 1.37 36.79
C VAL A 296 17.95 1.83 37.19
N HIS A 297 18.17 2.17 38.46
CA HIS A 297 19.48 2.56 38.96
C HIS A 297 20.48 1.40 38.90
N PHE A 298 20.04 0.18 39.22
CA PHE A 298 20.85 -1.03 39.09
C PHE A 298 21.22 -1.33 37.62
N GLU A 299 20.27 -1.20 36.69
CA GLU A 299 20.52 -1.37 35.26
C GLU A 299 21.50 -0.31 34.71
N ILE A 300 21.37 0.96 35.11
CA ILE A 300 22.30 2.03 34.71
C ILE A 300 23.71 1.77 35.27
N PHE A 301 23.82 1.33 36.53
CA PHE A 301 25.09 1.00 37.17
C PHE A 301 25.78 -0.20 36.50
N PHE A 302 25.03 -1.23 36.11
CA PHE A 302 25.57 -2.36 35.36
C PHE A 302 25.97 -1.96 33.93
N ALA A 303 25.17 -1.16 33.24
CA ALA A 303 25.46 -0.69 31.88
C ALA A 303 26.75 0.17 31.84
N SER A 304 26.96 1.05 32.82
CA SER A 304 28.18 1.87 32.92
C SER A 304 29.42 1.03 33.20
N ARG A 305 29.31 -0.01 34.05
CA ARG A 305 30.41 -0.92 34.37
C ARG A 305 30.80 -1.84 33.22
N ILE A 306 29.84 -2.28 32.41
CA ILE A 306 30.07 -3.05 31.17
C ILE A 306 30.70 -2.16 30.09
N SER A 307 30.30 -0.89 29.99
CA SER A 307 30.92 0.07 29.07
C SER A 307 32.36 0.40 29.48
N ALA A 308 32.64 0.57 30.77
CA ALA A 308 33.97 0.84 31.29
C ALA A 308 34.94 -0.35 31.09
N SER A 309 34.44 -1.58 31.23
CA SER A 309 35.26 -2.79 30.98
C SER A 309 35.53 -3.04 29.49
N LYS A 310 34.66 -2.60 28.57
CA LYS A 310 34.96 -2.62 27.12
C LYS A 310 35.97 -1.56 26.67
N ILE A 311 36.07 -0.44 27.38
CA ILE A 311 37.06 0.62 27.09
C ILE A 311 38.46 0.24 27.59
N SER A 312 38.54 -0.61 28.62
CA SER A 312 39.83 -1.07 29.20
C SER A 312 40.49 -2.25 28.47
N ILE A 313 39.88 -2.77 27.38
CA ILE A 313 40.40 -3.89 26.55
C ILE A 313 40.73 -3.39 25.12
N LYS A 314 41.13 -2.13 24.98
CA LYS A 314 41.72 -1.60 23.74
C LYS A 314 43.08 -0.99 24.02
#